data_AF-A0A5C9EEG3-F1
#
_entry.id   AF-A0A5C9EEG3-F1
#
_cell.length_a   1.000
_cell.length_b   1.000
_cell.length_c   1.000
_cell.angle_alpha   90.00
_cell.angle_beta   90.00
_cell.angle_gamma   90.00
#
_symmetry.space_group_name_H-M   'P 1'
#
loop_
_entity.id
_entity.type
_entity.pdbx_description
1 polymer ?
#
loop_
_entity_poly.entity_id
_entity_poly.type
_entity_poly.pdbx_seq_one_letter_code
_entity_poly.pdbx_strand_id
1 'polypeptide(L)'
;MMEEPIKFNYKEEYWYLSAFLNTSMITGKEIAKKLTQFVRESISNIQEGDIYRKDLKSEVFDMIEYISFKCKWVEYIDNFPFYDENTSQSYDSLGYFQFDVEYYKDQEDLKRKIKPILLQQIPYILLRNLKTKRDRFGEGVYFDLESPIYIFVVSNGTEPSNIEWNQENVERYKKELAYWTIIYSGQWADYSPALYEERIEGNLSNRLSELHYINRNSGFIYMAEENFEKFFESYMKEFVLDPTPKMRAILFALREINESLDLIFLNTHSQSILDIDILEDKIKNLRFLRGIIQTTMSLIYNELDYNRRQHYVKVLKHLIKKFDLERVKKRINEKFDVIYNAMQELYLKKSEENQKKTEKGLALLNLLFGAGILADLGQVLMIAFSLQEGDFVATLYHGIIAFLISLILITTIGYYVFIQLKLKQEKVMKAVDAVIIDNEGNILLIKRRYPPFQDFYALPGGFIEHGEKEKDALKREVKEETNVSIKIIEKIGAYDSPGRDPRGEVHSTAFLCKILKSSDNIRSGSESKEVRLIPVDNLPNLKLAFDHRKIIKDSKAFLRQ
;
A
#
# COMPACT_ATOMS: atom_id res chain seq x y z
N MET A 1 -58.83 6.83 -6.94
CA MET A 1 -58.66 6.19 -5.62
C MET A 1 -57.26 6.49 -5.17
N MET A 2 -57.02 6.82 -3.90
CA MET A 2 -55.65 6.78 -3.38
C MET A 2 -55.24 5.31 -3.39
N GLU A 3 -54.37 4.94 -4.32
CA GLU A 3 -53.86 3.57 -4.45
C GLU A 3 -53.00 3.24 -3.23
N GLU A 4 -53.10 2.00 -2.74
CA GLU A 4 -52.42 1.57 -1.52
C GLU A 4 -50.89 1.65 -1.67
N PRO A 5 -50.15 2.15 -0.67
CA PRO A 5 -48.69 2.21 -0.72
C PRO A 5 -48.10 0.80 -0.75
N ILE A 6 -47.12 0.56 -1.63
CA ILE A 6 -46.38 -0.71 -1.63
C ILE A 6 -45.55 -0.85 -0.36
N LYS A 7 -45.55 -2.03 0.23
CA LYS A 7 -44.67 -2.37 1.34
C LYS A 7 -43.77 -3.52 0.94
N PHE A 8 -42.49 -3.44 1.25
CA PHE A 8 -41.57 -4.55 1.05
C PHE A 8 -41.51 -5.42 2.31
N ASN A 9 -41.50 -6.73 2.10
CA ASN A 9 -41.40 -7.71 3.18
C ASN A 9 -39.92 -7.93 3.47
N TYR A 10 -39.46 -7.53 4.65
CA TYR A 10 -38.10 -7.80 5.10
C TYR A 10 -37.86 -9.32 5.18
N LYS A 11 -36.74 -9.79 4.65
CA LYS A 11 -36.33 -11.20 4.74
C LYS A 11 -35.15 -11.38 5.68
N GLU A 12 -34.03 -10.74 5.35
CA GLU A 12 -32.74 -10.84 6.04
C GLU A 12 -31.85 -9.63 5.69
N GLU A 13 -30.76 -9.44 6.42
CA GLU A 13 -29.74 -8.45 6.10
C GLU A 13 -28.32 -8.95 6.34
N TYR A 14 -27.37 -8.30 5.67
CA TYR A 14 -25.95 -8.63 5.74
C TYR A 14 -25.15 -7.41 6.12
N TRP A 15 -24.35 -7.51 7.18
CA TRP A 15 -23.46 -6.43 7.59
C TRP A 15 -22.02 -6.73 7.26
N TYR A 16 -21.28 -5.70 6.83
CA TYR A 16 -19.87 -5.83 6.50
C TYR A 16 -19.02 -4.79 7.23
N LEU A 17 -17.98 -5.28 7.89
CA LEU A 17 -16.95 -4.49 8.56
C LEU A 17 -15.58 -4.89 8.01
N SER A 18 -14.98 -4.02 7.19
CA SER A 18 -13.63 -4.24 6.67
C SER A 18 -12.59 -4.20 7.79
N ALA A 19 -11.53 -4.99 7.66
CA ALA A 19 -10.43 -5.00 8.62
C ALA A 19 -9.14 -5.54 8.00
N PHE A 20 -8.02 -5.25 8.65
CA PHE A 20 -6.78 -6.00 8.53
C PHE A 20 -6.61 -6.96 9.70
N LEU A 21 -5.96 -8.10 9.45
CA LEU A 21 -5.56 -9.05 10.48
C LEU A 21 -4.07 -9.32 10.42
N ASN A 22 -3.49 -9.54 11.60
CA ASN A 22 -2.21 -10.20 11.76
C ASN A 22 -2.46 -11.67 12.07
N THR A 23 -2.41 -12.50 11.05
CA THR A 23 -2.74 -13.93 11.14
C THR A 23 -1.76 -14.73 11.99
N SER A 24 -0.55 -14.20 12.21
CA SER A 24 0.42 -14.79 13.15
C SER A 24 0.04 -14.58 14.63
N MET A 25 -0.71 -13.53 14.94
CA MET A 25 -1.15 -13.19 16.30
C MET A 25 -2.55 -13.71 16.63
N ILE A 26 -3.47 -13.65 15.66
CA ILE A 26 -4.88 -13.95 15.88
C ILE A 26 -5.52 -14.54 14.63
N THR A 27 -6.45 -15.48 14.82
CA THR A 27 -7.23 -16.01 13.70
C THR A 27 -8.50 -15.17 13.46
N GLY A 28 -8.93 -15.05 12.21
CA GLY A 28 -10.21 -14.40 11.88
C GLY A 28 -11.41 -15.05 12.59
N LYS A 29 -11.35 -16.36 12.86
CA LYS A 29 -12.39 -17.09 13.62
C LYS A 29 -12.47 -16.64 15.07
N GLU A 30 -11.34 -16.35 15.72
CA GLU A 30 -11.32 -15.86 17.10
C GLU A 30 -11.87 -14.45 17.20
N ILE A 31 -11.47 -13.55 16.30
CA ILE A 31 -12.04 -12.20 16.27
C ILE A 31 -13.54 -12.25 15.95
N ALA A 32 -13.99 -13.10 15.01
CA ALA A 32 -15.42 -13.26 14.72
C ALA A 32 -16.23 -13.71 15.95
N LYS A 33 -15.66 -14.60 16.79
CA LYS A 33 -16.28 -14.98 18.07
C LYS A 33 -16.33 -13.80 19.05
N LYS A 34 -15.21 -13.06 19.20
CA LYS A 34 -15.17 -11.85 20.05
C LYS A 34 -16.16 -10.80 19.58
N LEU A 35 -16.28 -10.56 18.28
CA LEU A 35 -17.24 -9.64 17.68
C LEU A 35 -18.68 -10.11 17.94
N THR A 36 -18.95 -11.40 17.79
CA THR A 36 -20.27 -11.97 18.09
C THR A 36 -20.65 -11.70 19.54
N GLN A 37 -19.75 -11.96 20.49
CA GLN A 37 -19.98 -11.67 21.90
C GLN A 37 -20.15 -10.16 22.16
N PHE A 38 -19.28 -9.34 21.57
CA PHE A 38 -19.34 -7.88 21.68
C PHE A 38 -20.66 -7.32 21.18
N VAL A 39 -21.18 -7.81 20.06
CA VAL A 39 -22.47 -7.38 19.50
C VAL A 39 -23.60 -7.79 20.45
N ARG A 40 -23.60 -9.01 21.00
CA ARG A 40 -24.60 -9.45 22.00
C ARG A 40 -24.60 -8.55 23.23
N GLU A 41 -23.41 -8.31 23.80
CA GLU A 41 -23.24 -7.43 24.96
C GLU A 41 -23.65 -5.98 24.64
N SER A 42 -23.31 -5.49 23.45
CA SER A 42 -23.65 -4.12 23.05
C SER A 42 -25.14 -3.95 22.91
N ILE A 43 -25.82 -4.92 22.29
CA ILE A 43 -27.28 -4.95 22.10
C ILE A 43 -28.01 -5.02 23.44
N SER A 44 -27.59 -5.92 24.34
CA SER A 44 -28.23 -6.08 25.65
C SER A 44 -28.11 -4.85 26.57
N ASN A 45 -27.13 -3.98 26.28
CA ASN A 45 -26.87 -2.78 27.07
C ASN A 45 -27.43 -1.49 26.45
N ILE A 46 -28.08 -1.57 25.27
CA ILE A 46 -28.69 -0.39 24.62
C ILE A 46 -29.70 0.25 25.57
N GLN A 47 -29.57 1.55 25.78
CA GLN A 47 -30.49 2.36 26.57
C GLN A 47 -31.31 3.29 25.65
N GLU A 48 -32.41 3.84 26.17
CA GLU A 48 -33.26 4.77 25.39
C GLU A 48 -32.46 5.97 24.86
N GLY A 49 -31.45 6.44 25.61
CA GLY A 49 -30.58 7.54 25.19
C GLY A 49 -29.65 7.23 24.01
N ASP A 50 -29.40 5.95 23.72
CA ASP A 50 -28.54 5.53 22.61
C ASP A 50 -29.28 5.55 21.26
N ILE A 51 -30.62 5.45 21.31
CA ILE A 51 -31.48 5.39 20.13
C ILE A 51 -31.59 6.78 19.50
N TYR A 52 -31.16 6.91 18.26
CA TYR A 52 -31.14 8.20 17.55
C TYR A 52 -32.56 8.71 17.26
N ARG A 53 -33.46 7.83 16.82
CA ARG A 53 -34.88 8.16 16.57
C ARG A 53 -35.73 7.77 17.77
N LYS A 54 -35.86 8.70 18.72
CA LYS A 54 -36.61 8.48 19.96
C LYS A 54 -38.08 8.09 19.74
N ASP A 55 -38.65 8.53 18.62
CA ASP A 55 -40.01 8.18 18.19
C ASP A 55 -40.15 6.70 17.79
N LEU A 56 -39.04 6.01 17.51
CA LEU A 56 -38.99 4.60 17.11
C LEU A 56 -38.43 3.70 18.22
N LYS A 57 -38.27 4.23 19.44
CA LYS A 57 -37.58 3.52 20.53
C LYS A 57 -38.19 2.16 20.84
N SER A 58 -39.52 2.08 20.86
CA SER A 58 -40.24 0.85 21.21
C SER A 58 -40.00 -0.23 20.15
N GLU A 59 -40.07 0.13 18.86
CA GLU A 59 -39.77 -0.80 17.78
C GLU A 59 -38.30 -1.26 17.76
N VAL A 60 -37.36 -0.38 18.12
CA VAL A 60 -35.94 -0.76 18.22
C VAL A 60 -35.70 -1.75 19.35
N PHE A 61 -36.29 -1.52 20.54
CA PHE A 61 -36.18 -2.45 21.66
C PHE A 61 -36.81 -3.81 21.34
N ASP A 62 -37.96 -3.81 20.67
CA ASP A 62 -38.60 -5.04 20.20
C ASP A 62 -37.71 -5.78 19.20
N MET A 63 -37.12 -5.09 18.22
CA MET A 63 -36.18 -5.72 17.28
C MET A 63 -34.94 -6.30 17.96
N ILE A 64 -34.43 -5.62 18.99
CA ILE A 64 -33.28 -6.06 19.78
C ILE A 64 -33.57 -7.40 20.49
N GLU A 65 -34.79 -7.58 20.99
CA GLU A 65 -35.19 -8.82 21.66
C GLU A 65 -35.18 -10.03 20.72
N TYR A 66 -35.52 -9.81 19.44
CA TYR A 66 -35.67 -10.86 18.43
C TYR A 66 -34.60 -10.84 17.33
N ILE A 67 -33.41 -10.30 17.61
CA ILE A 67 -32.29 -10.31 16.66
C ILE A 67 -31.50 -11.63 16.72
N SER A 68 -31.31 -12.24 15.56
CA SER A 68 -30.40 -13.37 15.35
C SER A 68 -29.28 -12.95 14.42
N PHE A 69 -28.03 -13.34 14.72
CA PHE A 69 -26.91 -13.08 13.84
C PHE A 69 -25.79 -14.12 13.94
N LYS A 70 -25.05 -14.27 12.83
CA LYS A 70 -23.82 -15.07 12.74
C LYS A 70 -22.70 -14.24 12.14
N CYS A 71 -21.55 -14.18 12.80
CA CYS A 71 -20.37 -13.49 12.30
C CYS A 71 -19.33 -14.47 11.75
N LYS A 72 -18.73 -14.14 10.60
CA LYS A 72 -17.57 -14.86 10.04
C LYS A 72 -16.54 -13.88 9.47
N TRP A 73 -15.28 -14.28 9.49
CA TRP A 73 -14.22 -13.61 8.73
C TRP A 73 -14.23 -14.11 7.29
N VAL A 74 -14.14 -13.19 6.34
CA VAL A 74 -13.93 -13.49 4.92
C VAL A 74 -12.64 -12.79 4.51
N GLU A 75 -11.60 -13.59 4.29
CA GLU A 75 -10.34 -13.12 3.74
C GLU A 75 -10.54 -12.75 2.27
N TYR A 76 -9.94 -11.64 1.84
CA TYR A 76 -10.00 -11.20 0.45
C TYR A 76 -8.64 -11.11 -0.22
N ILE A 77 -7.64 -10.54 0.46
CA ILE A 77 -6.26 -10.50 0.00
C ILE A 77 -5.39 -11.07 1.12
N ASP A 78 -4.78 -12.22 0.85
CA ASP A 78 -3.75 -12.81 1.69
C ASP A 78 -2.40 -12.12 1.44
N ASN A 79 -1.45 -12.26 2.38
CA ASN A 79 -0.12 -11.68 2.28
C ASN A 79 -0.14 -10.16 1.97
N PHE A 80 -0.98 -9.41 2.68
CA PHE A 80 -1.11 -7.97 2.58
C PHE A 80 -0.32 -7.30 3.73
N PRO A 81 0.98 -6.96 3.56
CA PRO A 81 1.86 -6.55 4.66
C PRO A 81 1.65 -5.08 5.04
N PHE A 82 0.46 -4.76 5.56
CA PHE A 82 0.15 -3.43 6.01
C PHE A 82 0.88 -3.13 7.32
N TYR A 83 1.55 -1.98 7.38
CA TYR A 83 2.19 -1.49 8.59
C TYR A 83 1.58 -0.15 8.96
N ASP A 84 0.94 -0.08 10.12
CA ASP A 84 0.41 1.16 10.68
C ASP A 84 1.51 1.90 11.43
N GLU A 85 1.97 3.01 10.85
CA GLU A 85 3.02 3.84 11.43
C GLU A 85 2.62 4.52 12.75
N ASN A 86 1.32 4.69 13.01
CA ASN A 86 0.85 5.35 14.23
C ASN A 86 0.94 4.41 15.44
N THR A 87 0.65 3.14 15.23
CA THR A 87 0.60 2.13 16.29
C THR A 87 1.80 1.18 16.28
N SER A 88 2.64 1.25 15.23
CA SER A 88 3.75 0.30 14.99
C SER A 88 3.29 -1.15 14.85
N GLN A 89 2.04 -1.36 14.41
CA GLN A 89 1.45 -2.69 14.23
C GLN A 89 1.56 -3.14 12.77
N SER A 90 1.78 -4.44 12.58
CA SER A 90 1.84 -5.07 11.26
C SER A 90 0.67 -6.02 11.09
N TYR A 91 0.14 -6.09 9.87
CA TYR A 91 -0.93 -6.97 9.45
C TYR A 91 -0.53 -7.65 8.13
N ASP A 92 -1.06 -8.83 7.88
CA ASP A 92 -0.70 -9.68 6.73
C ASP A 92 -1.92 -10.15 5.93
N SER A 93 -3.13 -9.73 6.30
CA SER A 93 -4.37 -10.09 5.61
C SER A 93 -5.33 -8.91 5.56
N LEU A 94 -5.99 -8.70 4.41
CA LEU A 94 -7.08 -7.75 4.20
C LEU A 94 -8.37 -8.51 3.91
N GLY A 95 -9.45 -8.14 4.59
CA GLY A 95 -10.75 -8.77 4.39
C GLY A 95 -11.86 -8.02 5.11
N TYR A 96 -12.89 -8.76 5.50
CA TYR A 96 -14.04 -8.20 6.21
C TYR A 96 -14.72 -9.24 7.09
N PHE A 97 -15.33 -8.75 8.16
CA PHE A 97 -16.30 -9.52 8.95
C PHE A 97 -17.68 -9.38 8.34
N GLN A 98 -18.28 -10.51 7.99
CA GLN A 98 -19.65 -10.61 7.52
C GLN A 98 -20.55 -11.05 8.67
N PHE A 99 -21.63 -10.30 8.89
CA PHE A 99 -22.72 -10.71 9.77
C PHE A 99 -23.94 -11.07 8.93
N ASP A 100 -24.41 -12.29 9.07
CA ASP A 100 -25.72 -12.70 8.54
C ASP A 100 -26.74 -12.42 9.64
N VAL A 101 -27.69 -11.50 9.41
CA VAL A 101 -28.59 -10.96 10.43
C VAL A 101 -30.05 -11.14 10.03
N GLU A 102 -30.86 -11.53 11.00
CA GLU A 102 -32.29 -11.76 10.83
C GLU A 102 -33.04 -11.30 12.09
N TYR A 103 -33.98 -10.37 11.92
CA TYR A 103 -34.93 -9.97 12.98
C TYR A 103 -36.20 -10.81 12.92
N TYR A 104 -36.80 -11.05 14.09
CA TYR A 104 -38.08 -11.78 14.23
C TYR A 104 -38.04 -13.10 13.46
N LYS A 105 -36.97 -13.86 13.68
CA LYS A 105 -36.79 -15.17 13.08
C LYS A 105 -38.03 -16.03 13.37
N ASP A 106 -38.57 -16.65 12.33
CA ASP A 106 -39.80 -17.47 12.36
C ASP A 106 -41.10 -16.71 12.73
N GLN A 107 -41.10 -15.36 12.73
CA GLN A 107 -42.26 -14.51 13.01
C GLN A 107 -42.58 -13.58 11.84
N GLU A 108 -43.15 -14.14 10.76
CA GLU A 108 -43.35 -13.46 9.48
C GLU A 108 -44.23 -12.19 9.59
N ASP A 109 -45.27 -12.22 10.43
CA ASP A 109 -46.15 -11.06 10.66
C ASP A 109 -45.43 -9.86 11.28
N LEU A 110 -44.39 -10.11 12.09
CA LEU A 110 -43.57 -9.06 12.70
C LEU A 110 -42.49 -8.58 11.73
N LYS A 111 -41.89 -9.48 10.94
CA LYS A 111 -40.99 -9.11 9.84
C LYS A 111 -41.64 -8.14 8.86
N ARG A 112 -42.89 -8.42 8.47
CA ARG A 112 -43.68 -7.54 7.60
C ARG A 112 -43.87 -6.15 8.19
N LYS A 113 -43.82 -5.97 9.51
CA LYS A 113 -43.99 -4.65 10.16
C LYS A 113 -42.69 -3.83 10.22
N ILE A 114 -41.54 -4.40 9.88
CA ILE A 114 -40.26 -3.69 9.89
C ILE A 114 -40.29 -2.52 8.92
N LYS A 115 -39.94 -1.35 9.43
CA LYS A 115 -39.71 -0.14 8.64
C LYS A 115 -38.22 -0.04 8.28
N PRO A 116 -37.85 0.43 7.08
CA PRO A 116 -36.44 0.55 6.65
C PRO A 116 -35.55 1.37 7.58
N ILE A 117 -36.15 2.39 8.21
CA ILE A 117 -35.45 3.30 9.13
C ILE A 117 -34.96 2.59 10.41
N LEU A 118 -35.55 1.45 10.77
CA LEU A 118 -35.18 0.69 11.96
C LEU A 118 -33.89 -0.13 11.75
N LEU A 119 -33.69 -0.66 10.54
CA LEU A 119 -32.60 -1.58 10.17
C LEU A 119 -31.18 -1.02 10.38
N GLN A 120 -31.05 0.29 10.57
CA GLN A 120 -29.74 0.96 10.74
C GLN A 120 -29.41 1.35 12.17
N GLN A 121 -30.41 1.43 13.05
CA GLN A 121 -30.22 1.93 14.42
C GLN A 121 -29.16 1.08 15.14
N ILE A 122 -29.30 -0.24 15.03
CA ILE A 122 -28.42 -1.20 15.69
C ILE A 122 -26.99 -1.11 15.12
N PRO A 123 -26.72 -1.26 13.82
CA PRO A 123 -25.37 -1.10 13.26
C PRO A 123 -24.69 0.22 13.62
N TYR A 124 -25.44 1.34 13.66
CA TYR A 124 -24.90 2.63 14.03
C TYR A 124 -24.45 2.69 15.50
N ILE A 125 -25.27 2.17 16.42
CA ILE A 125 -24.92 2.05 17.84
C ILE A 125 -23.71 1.12 18.01
N LEU A 126 -23.70 -0.01 17.29
CA LEU A 126 -22.59 -0.97 17.31
C LEU A 126 -21.27 -0.34 16.86
N LEU A 127 -21.26 0.42 15.77
CA LEU A 127 -20.06 1.11 15.29
C LEU A 127 -19.53 2.11 16.33
N ARG A 128 -20.41 2.91 16.93
CA ARG A 128 -20.04 3.86 17.99
C ARG A 128 -19.43 3.15 19.20
N ASN A 129 -20.05 2.06 19.64
CA ASN A 129 -19.54 1.24 20.74
C ASN A 129 -18.21 0.59 20.38
N LEU A 130 -18.04 0.16 19.12
CA LEU A 130 -16.80 -0.48 18.66
C LEU A 130 -15.65 0.53 18.63
N LYS A 131 -15.89 1.77 18.19
CA LYS A 131 -14.91 2.87 18.26
C LYS A 131 -14.33 3.08 19.66
N THR A 132 -15.19 3.04 20.68
CA THR A 132 -14.78 3.28 22.08
C THR A 132 -14.17 2.06 22.77
N LYS A 133 -14.43 0.85 22.26
CA LYS A 133 -14.03 -0.42 22.90
C LYS A 133 -13.12 -1.29 22.03
N ARG A 134 -12.51 -0.73 20.97
CA ARG A 134 -11.66 -1.45 20.01
C ARG A 134 -10.49 -2.19 20.67
N ASP A 135 -9.96 -1.65 21.76
CA ASP A 135 -8.81 -2.23 22.48
C ASP A 135 -9.13 -3.62 23.06
N ARG A 136 -10.42 -3.95 23.27
CA ARG A 136 -10.86 -5.29 23.72
C ARG A 136 -10.52 -6.41 22.72
N PHE A 137 -10.24 -6.06 21.46
CA PHE A 137 -9.98 -7.04 20.41
C PHE A 137 -8.50 -7.43 20.31
N GLY A 138 -7.60 -6.62 20.89
CA GLY A 138 -6.15 -6.80 20.84
C GLY A 138 -5.53 -6.21 19.57
N GLU A 139 -4.20 -6.20 19.53
CA GLU A 139 -3.39 -5.55 18.49
C GLU A 139 -3.36 -6.31 17.15
N GLY A 140 -3.82 -7.56 17.14
CA GLY A 140 -3.84 -8.40 15.93
C GLY A 140 -4.93 -8.07 14.91
N VAL A 141 -5.76 -7.05 15.15
CA VAL A 141 -6.85 -6.64 14.24
C VAL A 141 -6.96 -5.12 14.16
N TYR A 142 -7.15 -4.62 12.94
CA TYR A 142 -7.40 -3.20 12.67
C TYR A 142 -8.66 -3.02 11.83
N PHE A 143 -9.71 -2.48 12.44
CA PHE A 143 -11.03 -2.34 11.82
C PHE A 143 -11.16 -1.01 11.04
N ASP A 144 -11.90 -1.04 9.92
CA ASP A 144 -12.42 0.17 9.27
C ASP A 144 -13.55 0.76 10.10
N LEU A 145 -13.19 1.61 11.07
CA LEU A 145 -14.16 2.30 11.92
C LEU A 145 -14.54 3.67 11.38
N GLU A 146 -13.80 4.21 10.42
CA GLU A 146 -14.10 5.52 9.83
C GLU A 146 -15.20 5.45 8.79
N SER A 147 -15.40 4.30 8.16
CA SER A 147 -16.56 4.05 7.33
C SER A 147 -17.73 3.46 8.14
N PRO A 148 -18.99 3.69 7.71
CA PRO A 148 -20.14 3.00 8.29
C PRO A 148 -20.03 1.48 8.12
N ILE A 149 -20.60 0.69 9.03
CA ILE A 149 -20.87 -0.73 8.78
C ILE A 149 -21.77 -0.79 7.54
N TYR A 150 -21.33 -1.47 6.47
CA TYR A 150 -22.16 -1.57 5.26
C TYR A 150 -23.31 -2.51 5.51
N ILE A 151 -24.54 -2.10 5.18
CA ILE A 151 -25.74 -2.92 5.38
C ILE A 151 -26.32 -3.25 4.02
N PHE A 152 -26.53 -4.52 3.75
CA PHE A 152 -27.27 -5.01 2.59
C PHE A 152 -28.59 -5.61 3.05
N VAL A 153 -29.71 -4.97 2.75
CA VAL A 153 -31.04 -5.47 3.15
C VAL A 153 -31.68 -6.24 2.02
N VAL A 154 -32.33 -7.35 2.36
CA VAL A 154 -32.99 -8.22 1.40
C VAL A 154 -34.48 -8.33 1.70
N SER A 155 -35.28 -8.19 0.65
CA SER A 155 -36.72 -8.38 0.65
C SER A 155 -37.09 -9.47 -0.35
N ASN A 156 -38.01 -10.35 0.04
CA ASN A 156 -38.48 -11.47 -0.78
C ASN A 156 -39.94 -11.30 -1.25
N GLY A 157 -40.54 -10.12 -1.12
CA GLY A 157 -41.93 -9.92 -1.51
C GLY A 157 -42.45 -8.52 -1.21
N THR A 158 -43.62 -8.21 -1.75
CA THR A 158 -44.30 -6.92 -1.53
C THR A 158 -45.78 -7.11 -1.24
N GLU A 159 -46.37 -6.19 -0.47
CA GLU A 159 -47.80 -6.14 -0.16
C GLU A 159 -48.48 -4.96 -0.90
N PRO A 160 -49.73 -5.13 -1.38
CA PRO A 160 -50.58 -6.32 -1.24
C PRO A 160 -50.23 -7.49 -2.19
N SER A 161 -49.44 -7.25 -3.24
CA SER A 161 -48.99 -8.28 -4.17
C SER A 161 -47.59 -7.97 -4.72
N ASN A 162 -46.93 -9.01 -5.25
CA ASN A 162 -45.63 -8.86 -5.90
C ASN A 162 -45.70 -7.96 -7.13
N ILE A 163 -44.74 -7.05 -7.23
CA ILE A 163 -44.67 -6.05 -8.30
C ILE A 163 -43.63 -6.44 -9.35
N GLU A 164 -43.99 -6.23 -10.61
CA GLU A 164 -43.05 -6.26 -11.73
C GLU A 164 -42.35 -4.90 -11.88
N TRP A 165 -41.03 -4.85 -11.74
CA TRP A 165 -40.22 -3.63 -11.77
C TRP A 165 -39.90 -3.15 -13.19
N ASN A 166 -40.95 -2.80 -13.94
CA ASN A 166 -40.82 -2.01 -15.15
C ASN A 166 -40.63 -0.50 -14.80
N GLN A 167 -40.30 0.32 -15.79
CA GLN A 167 -40.05 1.75 -15.59
C GLN A 167 -41.27 2.48 -14.99
N GLU A 168 -42.49 2.10 -15.41
CA GLU A 168 -43.72 2.69 -14.90
C GLU A 168 -43.90 2.41 -13.40
N ASN A 169 -43.68 1.18 -12.95
CA ASN A 169 -43.80 0.80 -11.54
C ASN A 169 -42.68 1.38 -10.68
N VAL A 170 -41.46 1.53 -11.21
CA VAL A 170 -40.38 2.24 -10.53
C VAL A 170 -40.74 3.72 -10.30
N GLU A 171 -41.35 4.39 -11.29
CA GLU A 171 -41.86 5.75 -11.11
C GLU A 171 -43.11 5.82 -10.23
N ARG A 172 -43.97 4.81 -10.29
CA ARG A 172 -45.20 4.75 -9.50
C ARG A 172 -44.90 4.64 -8.01
N TYR A 173 -43.98 3.76 -7.62
CA TYR A 173 -43.63 3.46 -6.22
C TYR A 173 -42.39 4.19 -5.74
N LYS A 174 -42.13 5.36 -6.33
CA LYS A 174 -40.94 6.18 -6.11
C LYS A 174 -40.64 6.42 -4.64
N LYS A 175 -41.68 6.78 -3.91
CA LYS A 175 -41.60 7.20 -2.50
C LYS A 175 -41.28 6.01 -1.60
N GLU A 176 -41.88 4.86 -1.86
CA GLU A 176 -41.68 3.63 -1.09
C GLU A 176 -40.28 3.08 -1.35
N LEU A 177 -39.83 3.04 -2.61
CA LEU A 177 -38.47 2.71 -2.99
C LEU A 177 -37.43 3.63 -2.33
N ALA A 178 -37.72 4.92 -2.21
CA ALA A 178 -36.86 5.84 -1.51
C ALA A 178 -36.60 5.39 -0.06
N TYR A 179 -37.62 4.99 0.69
CA TYR A 179 -37.42 4.55 2.08
C TYR A 179 -36.48 3.36 2.22
N TRP A 180 -36.55 2.39 1.31
CA TRP A 180 -35.69 1.20 1.32
C TRP A 180 -34.27 1.47 0.79
N THR A 181 -34.09 2.51 -0.03
CA THR A 181 -32.78 2.89 -0.57
C THR A 181 -32.03 3.92 0.27
N ILE A 182 -32.70 4.61 1.20
CA ILE A 182 -32.12 5.62 2.13
C ILE A 182 -31.39 4.96 3.31
N ILE A 183 -31.05 3.68 3.23
CA ILE A 183 -30.28 3.06 4.29
C ILE A 183 -28.92 3.78 4.38
N TYR A 184 -28.70 4.56 5.44
CA TYR A 184 -27.64 5.53 5.66
C TYR A 184 -27.73 6.88 4.89
N SER A 185 -28.71 7.74 5.23
CA SER A 185 -28.59 9.21 5.02
C SER A 185 -28.40 10.02 6.30
N GLY A 186 -28.23 9.38 7.46
CA GLY A 186 -28.23 10.01 8.79
C GLY A 186 -27.09 10.98 9.14
N GLN A 187 -26.25 11.38 8.17
CA GLN A 187 -25.28 12.48 8.35
C GLN A 187 -25.32 13.53 7.23
N TRP A 188 -26.30 13.47 6.32
CA TRP A 188 -26.46 14.48 5.27
C TRP A 188 -27.92 14.82 5.06
N ALA A 189 -28.19 16.11 4.80
CA ALA A 189 -29.51 16.60 4.47
C ALA A 189 -30.06 15.87 3.22
N ASP A 190 -31.21 15.25 3.46
CA ASP A 190 -32.37 15.19 2.58
C ASP A 190 -32.30 14.28 1.34
N TYR A 191 -33.21 13.31 1.33
CA TYR A 191 -33.78 12.78 0.11
C TYR A 191 -34.00 13.92 -0.89
N SER A 192 -33.34 13.85 -2.04
CA SER A 192 -33.60 14.73 -3.17
C SER A 192 -34.14 13.91 -4.32
N PRO A 193 -35.04 14.48 -5.16
CA PRO A 193 -35.44 13.84 -6.40
C PRO A 193 -34.22 13.40 -7.23
N ALA A 194 -33.16 14.21 -7.30
CA ALA A 194 -31.93 13.88 -8.01
C ALA A 194 -31.20 12.66 -7.43
N LEU A 195 -31.11 12.54 -6.10
CA LEU A 195 -30.50 11.37 -5.45
C LEU A 195 -31.32 10.11 -5.67
N TYR A 196 -32.65 10.22 -5.76
CA TYR A 196 -33.50 9.11 -6.14
C TYR A 196 -33.32 8.74 -7.61
N GLU A 197 -33.35 9.71 -8.53
CA GLU A 197 -33.11 9.47 -9.96
C GLU A 197 -31.79 8.71 -10.15
N GLU A 198 -30.71 9.13 -9.48
CA GLU A 198 -29.42 8.42 -9.53
C GLU A 198 -29.48 6.97 -9.01
N ARG A 199 -30.43 6.66 -8.10
CA ARG A 199 -30.60 5.30 -7.59
C ARG A 199 -31.36 4.43 -8.58
N ILE A 200 -32.37 4.99 -9.24
CA ILE A 200 -33.18 4.25 -10.22
C ILE A 200 -32.61 4.25 -11.63
N GLU A 201 -31.73 5.20 -11.94
CA GLU A 201 -31.14 5.37 -13.26
C GLU A 201 -30.44 4.07 -13.66
N GLY A 202 -31.00 3.45 -14.70
CA GLY A 202 -30.42 2.28 -15.32
C GLY A 202 -30.62 0.97 -14.57
N ASN A 203 -31.66 0.84 -13.69
CA ASN A 203 -32.12 -0.39 -13.01
C ASN A 203 -31.21 -1.58 -13.34
N LEU A 204 -30.27 -1.87 -12.43
CA LEU A 204 -29.19 -2.80 -12.72
C LEU A 204 -29.71 -4.23 -12.95
N SER A 205 -30.92 -4.55 -12.50
CA SER A 205 -31.56 -5.82 -12.82
C SER A 205 -32.00 -5.89 -14.28
N ASN A 206 -31.78 -7.06 -14.88
CA ASN A 206 -32.32 -7.40 -16.20
C ASN A 206 -33.65 -8.18 -16.12
N ARG A 207 -34.27 -8.30 -14.95
CA ARG A 207 -35.51 -9.05 -14.73
C ARG A 207 -36.56 -8.17 -14.05
N LEU A 208 -37.82 -8.38 -14.39
CA LEU A 208 -38.93 -7.63 -13.79
C LEU A 208 -39.26 -8.08 -12.37
N SER A 209 -38.88 -9.30 -11.99
CA SER A 209 -39.23 -9.89 -10.70
C SER A 209 -38.21 -9.63 -9.60
N GLU A 210 -37.19 -8.82 -9.86
CA GLU A 210 -36.14 -8.47 -8.90
C GLU A 210 -35.70 -7.02 -9.13
N LEU A 211 -35.13 -6.42 -8.10
CA LEU A 211 -34.67 -5.04 -8.13
C LEU A 211 -33.55 -4.91 -7.10
N HIS A 212 -32.49 -4.18 -7.43
CA HIS A 212 -31.45 -3.93 -6.44
C HIS A 212 -30.79 -2.58 -6.63
N TYR A 213 -30.42 -2.00 -5.49
CA TYR A 213 -29.78 -0.72 -5.38
C TYR A 213 -28.54 -0.86 -4.54
N ILE A 214 -27.45 -0.29 -5.03
CA ILE A 214 -26.18 -0.27 -4.31
C ILE A 214 -25.75 1.18 -4.20
N ASN A 215 -25.56 1.63 -2.97
CA ASN A 215 -25.10 2.96 -2.61
C ASN A 215 -23.79 2.87 -1.84
N ARG A 216 -23.23 4.05 -1.54
CA ARG A 216 -21.93 4.19 -0.88
C ARG A 216 -21.86 3.47 0.48
N ASN A 217 -22.97 3.46 1.23
CA ASN A 217 -23.00 2.98 2.61
C ASN A 217 -24.00 1.84 2.84
N SER A 218 -24.80 1.49 1.83
CA SER A 218 -25.82 0.45 1.94
C SER A 218 -26.22 -0.12 0.59
N GLY A 219 -26.85 -1.29 0.62
CA GLY A 219 -27.51 -1.90 -0.50
C GLY A 219 -28.91 -2.40 -0.12
N PHE A 220 -29.76 -2.53 -1.14
CA PHE A 220 -31.07 -3.15 -1.03
C PHE A 220 -31.28 -4.11 -2.20
N ILE A 221 -31.77 -5.32 -1.93
CA ILE A 221 -32.24 -6.28 -2.93
C ILE A 221 -33.69 -6.59 -2.62
N TYR A 222 -34.54 -6.50 -3.64
CA TYR A 222 -35.84 -7.13 -3.68
C TYR A 222 -35.80 -8.28 -4.69
N MET A 223 -36.45 -9.38 -4.34
CA MET A 223 -36.82 -10.44 -5.27
C MET A 223 -38.23 -10.92 -4.95
N ALA A 224 -39.05 -11.23 -5.95
CA ALA A 224 -40.28 -11.97 -5.70
C ALA A 224 -39.95 -13.35 -5.09
N GLU A 225 -40.78 -13.84 -4.17
CA GLU A 225 -40.52 -15.02 -3.33
C GLU A 225 -40.01 -16.24 -4.12
N GLU A 226 -40.70 -16.62 -5.20
CA GLU A 226 -40.30 -17.76 -6.04
C GLU A 226 -38.90 -17.57 -6.66
N ASN A 227 -38.54 -16.34 -7.02
CA ASN A 227 -37.21 -16.04 -7.57
C ASN A 227 -36.15 -15.92 -6.49
N PHE A 228 -36.51 -15.45 -5.30
CA PHE A 228 -35.63 -15.47 -4.14
C PHE A 228 -35.16 -16.90 -3.86
N GLU A 229 -36.10 -17.86 -3.74
CA GLU A 229 -35.77 -19.26 -3.48
C GLU A 229 -34.91 -19.90 -4.56
N LYS A 230 -35.13 -19.55 -5.84
CA LYS A 230 -34.40 -20.14 -6.97
C LYS A 230 -33.03 -19.51 -7.21
N PHE A 231 -32.91 -18.19 -7.04
CA PHE A 231 -31.78 -17.43 -7.59
C PHE A 231 -31.02 -16.60 -6.55
N PHE A 232 -31.51 -16.43 -5.33
CA PHE A 232 -30.79 -15.59 -4.37
C PHE A 232 -29.42 -16.18 -4.02
N GLU A 233 -29.39 -17.40 -3.47
CA GLU A 233 -28.15 -18.08 -3.08
C GLU A 233 -27.26 -18.44 -4.27
N SER A 234 -27.85 -18.85 -5.40
CA SER A 234 -27.11 -19.35 -6.57
C SER A 234 -26.62 -18.24 -7.51
N TYR A 235 -27.09 -17.00 -7.35
CA TYR A 235 -26.79 -15.92 -8.27
C TYR A 235 -26.66 -14.54 -7.61
N MET A 236 -27.71 -14.05 -6.93
CA MET A 236 -27.68 -12.67 -6.40
C MET A 236 -26.61 -12.49 -5.32
N LYS A 237 -26.40 -13.52 -4.50
CA LYS A 237 -25.37 -13.52 -3.46
C LYS A 237 -23.98 -13.34 -4.06
N GLU A 238 -23.62 -14.18 -5.02
CA GLU A 238 -22.29 -14.19 -5.65
C GLU A 238 -22.02 -12.97 -6.52
N PHE A 239 -23.02 -12.51 -7.30
CA PHE A 239 -22.80 -11.49 -8.34
C PHE A 239 -23.30 -10.09 -8.00
N VAL A 240 -24.07 -9.92 -6.92
CA VAL A 240 -24.57 -8.60 -6.49
C VAL A 240 -24.10 -8.25 -5.09
N LEU A 241 -24.26 -9.16 -4.15
CA LEU A 241 -23.97 -8.92 -2.74
C LEU A 241 -22.46 -9.05 -2.44
N ASP A 242 -21.83 -10.17 -2.77
CA ASP A 242 -20.42 -10.48 -2.47
C ASP A 242 -19.37 -9.54 -3.09
N PRO A 243 -19.57 -8.93 -4.28
CA PRO A 243 -18.60 -7.98 -4.83
C PRO A 243 -18.50 -6.70 -4.01
N THR A 244 -19.57 -6.33 -3.31
CA THR A 244 -19.68 -5.08 -2.55
C THR A 244 -18.69 -4.99 -1.39
N PRO A 245 -18.61 -5.94 -0.43
CA PRO A 245 -17.64 -5.87 0.66
C PRO A 245 -16.19 -6.02 0.19
N LYS A 246 -15.93 -6.74 -0.92
CA LYS A 246 -14.59 -6.83 -1.53
C LYS A 246 -14.11 -5.45 -2.02
N MET A 247 -14.97 -4.73 -2.74
CA MET A 247 -14.68 -3.37 -3.20
C MET A 247 -14.52 -2.39 -2.04
N ARG A 248 -15.28 -2.56 -0.94
CA ARG A 248 -15.11 -1.78 0.28
C ARG A 248 -13.78 -2.06 0.99
N ALA A 249 -13.34 -3.31 1.04
CA ALA A 249 -12.03 -3.66 1.59
C ALA A 249 -10.89 -2.99 0.78
N ILE A 250 -11.00 -2.94 -0.56
CA ILE A 250 -10.07 -2.19 -1.40
C ILE A 250 -10.11 -0.70 -1.08
N LEU A 251 -11.30 -0.10 -0.97
CA LEU A 251 -11.45 1.31 -0.62
C LEU A 251 -10.79 1.60 0.73
N PHE A 252 -11.00 0.74 1.73
CA PHE A 252 -10.37 0.86 3.05
C PHE A 252 -8.84 0.85 2.92
N ALA A 253 -8.26 -0.14 2.24
CA ALA A 253 -6.82 -0.20 2.03
C ALA A 253 -6.25 1.01 1.27
N LEU A 254 -6.94 1.49 0.24
CA LEU A 254 -6.54 2.71 -0.48
C LEU A 254 -6.57 3.94 0.46
N ARG A 255 -7.58 4.06 1.32
CA ARG A 255 -7.66 5.14 2.29
C ARG A 255 -6.50 5.11 3.27
N GLU A 256 -6.19 3.94 3.84
CA GLU A 256 -5.05 3.82 4.77
C GLU A 256 -3.73 4.17 4.07
N ILE A 257 -3.49 3.68 2.85
CA ILE A 257 -2.30 4.09 2.07
C ILE A 257 -2.27 5.60 1.86
N ASN A 258 -3.41 6.20 1.51
CA ASN A 258 -3.52 7.65 1.32
C ASN A 258 -3.20 8.43 2.61
N GLU A 259 -3.67 7.95 3.76
CA GLU A 259 -3.44 8.55 5.08
C GLU A 259 -1.97 8.39 5.52
N SER A 260 -1.36 7.21 5.33
CA SER A 260 0.09 7.02 5.57
C SER A 260 0.94 7.96 4.72
N LEU A 261 0.57 8.18 3.45
CA LEU A 261 1.26 9.15 2.59
C LEU A 261 1.10 10.59 3.12
N ASP A 262 -0.09 10.97 3.61
CA ASP A 262 -0.30 12.30 4.23
C ASP A 262 0.59 12.52 5.46
N LEU A 263 0.76 11.48 6.29
CA LEU A 263 1.65 11.55 7.46
C LEU A 263 3.12 11.75 7.06
N ILE A 264 3.57 11.10 5.99
CA ILE A 264 4.92 11.30 5.44
C ILE A 264 5.11 12.77 4.99
N PHE A 265 4.10 13.38 4.37
CA PHE A 265 4.13 14.80 3.98
C PHE A 265 4.18 15.76 5.17
N LEU A 266 3.40 15.51 6.22
CA LEU A 266 3.37 16.38 7.41
C LEU A 266 4.69 16.31 8.19
N ASN A 267 5.28 15.13 8.30
CA ASN A 267 6.53 14.92 9.04
C ASN A 267 7.76 15.46 8.31
N THR A 268 7.76 15.46 6.97
CA THR A 268 8.85 16.07 6.17
C THR A 268 8.96 17.59 6.31
N HIS A 269 7.89 18.27 6.75
CA HIS A 269 7.89 19.72 6.95
C HIS A 269 8.21 20.15 8.39
N SER A 270 8.10 19.26 9.38
CA SER A 270 8.16 19.63 10.80
C SER A 270 9.49 19.34 11.52
N GLN A 271 10.35 18.46 10.98
CA GLN A 271 11.63 18.14 11.60
C GLN A 271 12.79 18.12 10.60
N SER A 272 13.87 18.83 10.96
CA SER A 272 15.17 18.73 10.33
C SER A 272 15.69 17.30 10.48
N ILE A 273 15.98 16.66 9.34
CA ILE A 273 16.56 15.33 9.17
C ILE A 273 15.53 14.20 9.37
N LEU A 274 14.70 13.95 8.34
CA LEU A 274 14.35 12.56 8.04
C LEU A 274 15.60 11.91 7.45
N ASP A 275 16.03 10.80 8.05
CA ASP A 275 16.97 9.90 7.39
C ASP A 275 16.32 9.43 6.07
N ILE A 276 16.99 9.71 4.95
CA ILE A 276 16.51 9.33 3.62
C ILE A 276 16.25 7.83 3.56
N ASP A 277 17.01 7.04 4.32
CA ASP A 277 16.91 5.59 4.35
C ASP A 277 15.60 5.13 5.02
N ILE A 278 15.18 5.81 6.11
CA ILE A 278 13.89 5.55 6.78
C ILE A 278 12.72 5.94 5.87
N LEU A 279 12.84 7.08 5.18
CA LEU A 279 11.82 7.54 4.25
C LEU A 279 11.67 6.56 3.07
N GLU A 280 12.78 6.07 2.52
CA GLU A 280 12.82 5.11 1.43
C GLU A 280 12.12 3.79 1.81
N ASP A 281 12.41 3.25 3.00
CA ASP A 281 11.77 2.02 3.49
C ASP A 281 10.25 2.16 3.64
N LYS A 282 9.79 3.28 4.24
CA LYS A 282 8.35 3.57 4.38
C LYS A 282 7.66 3.67 3.02
N ILE A 283 8.26 4.38 2.08
CA ILE A 283 7.71 4.53 0.74
C ILE A 283 7.74 3.20 -0.03
N LYS A 284 8.78 2.38 0.15
CA LYS A 284 8.89 1.05 -0.46
C LYS A 284 7.73 0.16 -0.02
N ASN A 285 7.41 0.14 1.27
CA ASN A 285 6.27 -0.62 1.81
C ASN A 285 4.94 -0.12 1.23
N LEU A 286 4.69 1.18 1.22
CA LEU A 286 3.46 1.75 0.64
C LEU A 286 3.34 1.49 -0.87
N ARG A 287 4.46 1.50 -1.61
CA ARG A 287 4.49 1.14 -3.04
C ARG A 287 4.15 -0.33 -3.26
N PHE A 288 4.64 -1.21 -2.40
CA PHE A 288 4.33 -2.64 -2.45
C PHE A 288 2.84 -2.87 -2.24
N LEU A 289 2.25 -2.27 -1.19
CA LEU A 289 0.82 -2.33 -0.91
C LEU A 289 -0.03 -1.78 -2.06
N ARG A 290 0.35 -0.62 -2.61
CA ARG A 290 -0.29 -0.08 -3.82
C ARG A 290 -0.21 -1.08 -4.98
N GLY A 291 0.92 -1.74 -5.18
CA GLY A 291 1.10 -2.75 -6.23
C GLY A 291 0.17 -3.96 -6.07
N ILE A 292 -0.02 -4.44 -4.85
CA ILE A 292 -1.00 -5.49 -4.54
C ILE A 292 -2.41 -5.01 -4.91
N ILE A 293 -2.83 -3.84 -4.41
CA ILE A 293 -4.15 -3.28 -4.73
C ILE A 293 -4.34 -3.07 -6.23
N GLN A 294 -3.33 -2.59 -6.95
CA GLN A 294 -3.37 -2.43 -8.41
C GLN A 294 -3.54 -3.77 -9.13
N THR A 295 -2.88 -4.82 -8.65
CA THR A 295 -3.04 -6.18 -9.19
C THR A 295 -4.46 -6.67 -8.98
N THR A 296 -4.99 -6.54 -7.77
CA THR A 296 -6.37 -6.92 -7.43
C THR A 296 -7.39 -6.15 -8.25
N MET A 297 -7.22 -4.83 -8.37
CA MET A 297 -8.06 -4.00 -9.24
C MET A 297 -7.95 -4.39 -10.72
N SER A 298 -6.78 -4.83 -11.20
CA SER A 298 -6.61 -5.32 -12.58
C SER A 298 -7.42 -6.58 -12.85
N LEU A 299 -7.53 -7.49 -11.87
CA LEU A 299 -8.43 -8.65 -11.98
C LEU A 299 -9.89 -8.21 -12.12
N ILE A 300 -10.30 -7.20 -11.36
CA ILE A 300 -11.64 -6.61 -11.46
C ILE A 300 -11.88 -5.98 -12.84
N TYR A 301 -10.93 -5.20 -13.38
CA TYR A 301 -11.09 -4.63 -14.73
C TYR A 301 -11.11 -5.71 -15.81
N ASN A 302 -10.33 -6.78 -15.66
CA ASN A 302 -10.42 -7.93 -16.58
C ASN A 302 -11.83 -8.54 -16.58
N GLU A 303 -12.48 -8.65 -15.42
CA GLU A 303 -13.89 -9.06 -15.36
C GLU A 303 -14.80 -8.08 -16.11
N LEU A 304 -14.53 -6.77 -16.08
CA LEU A 304 -15.32 -5.80 -16.84
C LEU A 304 -15.21 -5.95 -18.35
N ASP A 305 -14.03 -6.34 -18.82
CA ASP A 305 -13.70 -6.40 -20.26
C ASP A 305 -14.08 -7.76 -20.87
N TYR A 306 -13.91 -8.85 -20.12
CA TYR A 306 -14.01 -10.21 -20.65
C TYR A 306 -15.19 -11.03 -20.12
N ASN A 307 -15.82 -10.63 -19.00
CA ASN A 307 -16.94 -11.40 -18.46
C ASN A 307 -18.20 -11.22 -19.32
N ARG A 308 -18.77 -12.34 -19.78
CA ARG A 308 -19.97 -12.35 -20.62
C ARG A 308 -21.26 -12.06 -19.85
N ARG A 309 -21.24 -12.08 -18.51
CA ARG A 309 -22.39 -11.81 -17.65
C ARG A 309 -22.62 -10.30 -17.53
N GLN A 310 -23.39 -9.75 -18.46
CA GLN A 310 -23.66 -8.31 -18.54
C GLN A 310 -24.16 -7.69 -17.23
N HIS A 311 -25.03 -8.39 -16.50
CA HIS A 311 -25.55 -7.91 -15.22
C HIS A 311 -24.45 -7.74 -14.16
N TYR A 312 -23.59 -8.75 -13.97
CA TYR A 312 -22.46 -8.69 -13.04
C TYR A 312 -21.47 -7.57 -13.42
N VAL A 313 -21.16 -7.44 -14.71
CA VAL A 313 -20.30 -6.36 -15.22
C VAL A 313 -20.89 -4.98 -14.91
N LYS A 314 -22.21 -4.79 -15.05
CA LYS A 314 -22.88 -3.55 -14.68
C LYS A 314 -22.77 -3.27 -13.17
N VAL A 315 -22.97 -4.29 -12.32
CA VAL A 315 -22.81 -4.17 -10.87
C VAL A 315 -21.38 -3.73 -10.51
N LEU A 316 -20.36 -4.36 -11.09
CA LEU A 316 -18.96 -3.99 -10.85
C LEU A 316 -18.67 -2.54 -11.27
N LYS A 317 -19.12 -2.12 -12.47
CA LYS A 317 -18.96 -0.72 -12.93
C LYS A 317 -19.63 0.26 -11.98
N HIS A 318 -20.82 -0.08 -11.52
CA HIS A 318 -21.57 0.74 -10.57
C HIS A 318 -20.85 0.86 -9.23
N LEU A 319 -20.34 -0.24 -8.69
CA LEU A 319 -19.55 -0.26 -7.44
C LEU A 319 -18.29 0.61 -7.55
N ILE A 320 -17.53 0.49 -8.63
CA ILE A 320 -16.32 1.30 -8.88
C ILE A 320 -16.66 2.79 -8.87
N LYS A 321 -17.76 3.18 -9.52
CA LYS A 321 -18.26 4.56 -9.54
C LYS A 321 -18.71 5.01 -8.15
N LYS A 322 -19.55 4.22 -7.47
CA LYS A 322 -20.16 4.59 -6.17
C LYS A 322 -19.15 4.72 -5.04
N PHE A 323 -18.07 3.94 -5.08
CA PHE A 323 -16.99 4.02 -4.11
C PHE A 323 -15.86 4.96 -4.52
N ASP A 324 -15.98 5.63 -5.67
CA ASP A 324 -15.02 6.62 -6.20
C ASP A 324 -13.57 6.08 -6.25
N LEU A 325 -13.43 4.77 -6.57
CA LEU A 325 -12.14 4.07 -6.48
C LEU A 325 -11.09 4.69 -7.41
N GLU A 326 -11.50 5.13 -8.60
CA GLU A 326 -10.60 5.77 -9.57
C GLU A 326 -9.99 7.06 -9.04
N ARG A 327 -10.81 7.91 -8.41
CA ARG A 327 -10.33 9.20 -7.88
C ARG A 327 -9.37 8.98 -6.73
N VAL A 328 -9.68 8.07 -5.81
CA VAL A 328 -8.81 7.75 -4.68
C VAL A 328 -7.47 7.19 -5.19
N LYS A 329 -7.51 6.23 -6.12
CA LYS A 329 -6.34 5.68 -6.80
C LYS A 329 -5.51 6.77 -7.48
N LYS A 330 -6.14 7.68 -8.22
CA LYS A 330 -5.48 8.81 -8.88
C LYS A 330 -4.77 9.70 -7.87
N ARG A 331 -5.44 10.09 -6.79
CA ARG A 331 -4.86 10.93 -5.72
C ARG A 331 -3.65 10.27 -5.07
N ILE A 332 -3.71 8.96 -4.82
CA ILE A 332 -2.59 8.19 -4.28
C ILE A 332 -1.40 8.22 -5.25
N ASN A 333 -1.64 7.99 -6.55
CA ASN A 333 -0.59 8.04 -7.56
C ASN A 333 0.07 9.43 -7.62
N GLU A 334 -0.73 10.50 -7.64
CA GLU A 334 -0.23 11.88 -7.62
C GLU A 334 0.65 12.15 -6.39
N LYS A 335 0.24 11.67 -5.20
CA LYS A 335 1.06 11.77 -3.98
C LYS A 335 2.38 11.02 -4.09
N PHE A 336 2.37 9.81 -4.63
CA PHE A 336 3.60 9.06 -4.88
C PHE A 336 4.54 9.81 -5.83
N ASP A 337 4.01 10.44 -6.87
CA ASP A 337 4.81 11.23 -7.83
C ASP A 337 5.42 12.48 -7.17
N VAL A 338 4.68 13.16 -6.30
CA VAL A 338 5.22 14.31 -5.55
C VAL A 338 6.33 13.87 -4.59
N ILE A 339 6.11 12.79 -3.81
CA ILE A 339 7.13 12.24 -2.90
C ILE A 339 8.37 11.82 -3.68
N TYR A 340 8.17 11.19 -4.83
CA TYR A 340 9.25 10.78 -5.72
C TYR A 340 10.14 11.97 -6.10
N ASN A 341 9.52 13.06 -6.55
CA ASN A 341 10.25 14.25 -7.00
C ASN A 341 11.04 14.86 -5.85
N ALA A 342 10.42 14.95 -4.66
CA ALA A 342 11.11 15.40 -3.46
C ALA A 342 12.31 14.50 -3.09
N MET A 343 12.17 13.18 -3.19
CA MET A 343 13.28 12.26 -2.95
C MET A 343 14.43 12.47 -3.93
N GLN A 344 14.16 12.67 -5.23
CA GLN A 344 15.22 12.94 -6.22
C GLN A 344 16.04 14.17 -5.85
N GLU A 345 15.36 15.27 -5.51
CA GLU A 345 16.02 16.51 -5.11
C GLU A 345 16.88 16.31 -3.87
N LEU A 346 16.37 15.54 -2.88
CA LEU A 346 17.12 15.20 -1.67
C LEU A 346 18.36 14.34 -1.97
N TYR A 347 18.26 13.34 -2.85
CA TYR A 347 19.43 12.51 -3.24
C TYR A 347 20.49 13.34 -3.96
N LEU A 348 20.09 14.21 -4.89
CA LEU A 348 21.02 15.11 -5.60
C LEU A 348 21.74 16.02 -4.62
N LYS A 349 21.01 16.63 -3.69
CA LYS A 349 21.58 17.50 -2.66
C LYS A 349 22.55 16.75 -1.73
N LYS A 350 22.21 15.54 -1.27
CA LYS A 350 23.07 14.70 -0.42
C LYS A 350 24.37 14.33 -1.16
N SER A 351 24.29 14.02 -2.45
CA SER A 351 25.46 13.74 -3.29
C SER A 351 26.40 14.95 -3.40
N GLU A 352 25.86 16.15 -3.69
CA GLU A 352 26.65 17.38 -3.75
C GLU A 352 27.31 17.74 -2.42
N GLU A 353 26.60 17.57 -1.30
CA GLU A 353 27.14 17.81 0.04
C GLU A 353 28.27 16.84 0.39
N ASN A 354 28.13 15.56 0.04
CA ASN A 354 29.16 14.54 0.25
C ASN A 354 30.40 14.80 -0.61
N GLN A 355 30.21 15.25 -1.86
CA GLN A 355 31.32 15.65 -2.73
C GLN A 355 32.07 16.86 -2.16
N LYS A 356 31.35 17.91 -1.72
CA LYS A 356 31.95 19.09 -1.08
C LYS A 356 32.71 18.76 0.22
N LYS A 357 32.20 17.84 1.04
CA LYS A 357 32.91 17.37 2.25
C LYS A 357 34.21 16.66 1.88
N THR A 358 34.17 15.81 0.88
CA THR A 358 35.35 15.09 0.37
C THR A 358 36.40 16.05 -0.19
N GLU A 359 35.98 17.02 -1.00
CA GLU A 359 36.87 18.07 -1.55
C GLU A 359 37.49 18.94 -0.46
N LYS A 360 36.73 19.35 0.56
CA LYS A 360 37.27 20.09 1.72
C LYS A 360 38.28 19.28 2.51
N GLY A 361 38.02 17.99 2.71
CA GLY A 361 38.96 17.08 3.38
C GLY A 361 40.27 16.92 2.61
N LEU A 362 40.19 16.74 1.28
CA LEU A 362 41.35 16.65 0.40
C LEU A 362 42.13 17.98 0.33
N ALA A 363 41.44 19.11 0.28
CA ALA A 363 42.09 20.43 0.31
C ALA A 363 42.84 20.69 1.62
N LEU A 364 42.26 20.28 2.76
CA LEU A 364 42.91 20.36 4.07
C LEU A 364 44.15 19.45 4.14
N LEU A 365 44.05 18.22 3.61
CA LEU A 365 45.20 17.31 3.51
C LEU A 365 46.30 17.88 2.63
N ASN A 366 45.97 18.38 1.44
CA ASN A 366 46.93 18.99 0.53
C ASN A 366 47.58 20.26 1.11
N LEU A 367 46.84 21.04 1.89
CA LEU A 367 47.41 22.18 2.64
C LEU A 367 48.43 21.68 3.68
N LEU A 368 48.11 20.64 4.44
CA LEU A 368 49.02 20.06 5.45
C LEU A 368 50.26 19.41 4.83
N PHE A 369 50.14 18.75 3.68
CA PHE A 369 51.27 18.14 2.95
C PHE A 369 52.07 19.16 2.12
N GLY A 370 51.41 20.15 1.53
CA GLY A 370 52.02 21.16 0.66
C GLY A 370 52.67 22.33 1.41
N ALA A 371 52.22 22.64 2.63
CA ALA A 371 52.78 23.72 3.44
C ALA A 371 54.09 23.36 4.15
N GLY A 372 54.68 22.18 3.90
CA GLY A 372 55.94 21.77 4.55
C GLY A 372 55.83 21.53 6.06
N ILE A 373 54.67 21.66 6.68
CA ILE A 373 54.49 21.59 8.14
C ILE A 373 55.02 20.29 8.76
N LEU A 374 54.87 19.16 8.07
CA LEU A 374 55.46 17.87 8.49
C LEU A 374 56.99 17.83 8.31
N ALA A 375 57.52 18.49 7.28
CA ALA A 375 58.96 18.62 7.03
C ALA A 375 59.63 19.61 8.01
N ASP A 376 58.94 20.71 8.34
CA ASP A 376 59.35 21.68 9.35
C ASP A 376 59.29 21.08 10.76
N LEU A 377 58.30 20.24 11.07
CA LEU A 377 58.29 19.46 12.31
C LEU A 377 59.48 18.49 12.39
N GLY A 378 59.82 17.86 11.26
CA GLY A 378 60.99 17.00 11.12
C GLY A 378 62.30 17.77 11.31
N GLN A 379 62.42 18.97 10.75
CA GLN A 379 63.57 19.86 10.98
C GLN A 379 63.65 20.33 12.44
N VAL A 380 62.54 20.72 13.05
CA VAL A 380 62.50 21.14 14.47
C VAL A 380 62.88 19.99 15.40
N LEU A 381 62.43 18.76 15.11
CA LEU A 381 62.86 17.56 15.83
C LEU A 381 64.36 17.29 15.61
N MET A 382 64.85 17.37 14.37
CA MET A 382 66.28 17.18 14.06
C MET A 382 67.17 18.25 14.70
N ILE A 383 66.70 19.50 14.80
CA ILE A 383 67.38 20.60 15.51
C ILE A 383 67.36 20.37 17.03
N ALA A 384 66.24 19.91 17.58
CA ALA A 384 66.14 19.55 19.00
C ALA A 384 67.07 18.38 19.38
N PHE A 385 67.34 17.46 18.45
CA PHE A 385 68.26 16.33 18.63
C PHE A 385 69.73 16.62 18.27
N SER A 386 70.05 17.76 17.64
CA SER A 386 71.42 18.08 17.18
C SER A 386 72.19 19.06 18.06
N LEU A 387 71.63 19.51 19.19
CA LEU A 387 72.32 20.38 20.15
C LEU A 387 73.24 19.59 21.10
N GLN A 388 74.51 19.41 20.69
CA GLN A 388 75.68 19.27 21.57
C GLN A 388 76.27 20.68 21.78
N GLU A 389 76.72 21.18 22.92
CA GLU A 389 77.04 20.74 24.29
C GLU A 389 76.89 21.99 25.20
N GLY A 390 76.48 21.83 26.46
CA GLY A 390 76.85 22.81 27.51
C GLY A 390 75.84 23.10 28.62
N ASP A 391 74.52 23.03 28.39
CA ASP A 391 73.53 23.36 29.41
C ASP A 391 72.47 22.26 29.56
N PHE A 392 72.67 21.41 30.56
CA PHE A 392 71.81 20.27 30.88
C PHE A 392 70.34 20.68 31.01
N VAL A 393 70.07 21.90 31.51
CA VAL A 393 68.71 22.42 31.70
C VAL A 393 68.04 22.70 30.37
N ALA A 394 68.77 23.26 29.39
CA ALA A 394 68.24 23.56 28.06
C ALA A 394 67.94 22.28 27.28
N THR A 395 68.82 21.27 27.33
CA THR A 395 68.60 19.97 26.69
C THR A 395 67.38 19.26 27.27
N LEU A 396 67.21 19.29 28.60
CA LEU A 396 66.05 18.71 29.26
C LEU A 396 64.75 19.45 28.89
N TYR A 397 64.77 20.78 28.85
CA TYR A 397 63.62 21.60 28.47
C TYR A 397 63.20 21.37 27.02
N HIS A 398 64.15 21.34 26.08
CA HIS A 398 63.89 21.03 24.67
C HIS A 398 63.41 19.59 24.47
N GLY A 399 63.96 18.62 25.21
CA GLY A 399 63.49 17.23 25.19
C GLY A 399 62.05 17.08 25.69
N ILE A 400 61.67 17.79 26.75
CA ILE A 400 60.30 17.81 27.27
C ILE A 400 59.34 18.45 26.27
N ILE A 401 59.71 19.57 25.66
CA ILE A 401 58.88 20.24 24.64
C ILE A 401 58.72 19.34 23.41
N ALA A 402 59.80 18.74 22.91
CA ALA A 402 59.75 17.82 21.77
C ALA A 402 58.88 16.58 22.08
N PHE A 403 58.96 16.06 23.31
CA PHE A 403 58.11 14.95 23.78
C PHE A 403 56.64 15.37 23.86
N LEU A 404 56.32 16.54 24.41
CA LEU A 404 54.96 17.05 24.51
C LEU A 404 54.35 17.32 23.13
N ILE A 405 55.11 17.94 22.22
CA ILE A 405 54.68 18.17 20.84
C ILE A 405 54.44 16.83 20.13
N SER A 406 55.37 15.88 20.27
CA SER A 406 55.22 14.53 19.68
C SER A 406 54.02 13.78 20.27
N LEU A 407 53.77 13.91 21.57
CA LEU A 407 52.62 13.29 22.24
C LEU A 407 51.30 13.92 21.78
N ILE A 408 51.24 15.24 21.65
CA ILE A 408 50.07 15.95 21.11
C ILE A 408 49.88 15.55 19.65
N LEU A 409 50.94 15.43 18.86
CA LEU A 409 50.86 15.02 17.46
C LEU A 409 50.38 13.57 17.33
N ILE A 410 50.94 12.64 18.11
CA ILE A 410 50.53 11.22 18.12
C ILE A 410 49.10 11.07 18.61
N THR A 411 48.68 11.79 19.64
CA THR A 411 47.29 11.73 20.14
C THR A 411 46.32 12.38 19.16
N THR A 412 46.69 13.48 18.51
CA THR A 412 45.86 14.13 17.48
C THR A 412 45.79 13.28 16.22
N ILE A 413 46.89 12.70 15.76
CA ILE A 413 46.93 11.74 14.64
C ILE A 413 46.18 10.47 15.00
N GLY A 414 46.35 9.93 16.21
CA GLY A 414 45.63 8.76 16.69
C GLY A 414 44.14 9.01 16.80
N TYR A 415 43.72 10.18 17.29
CA TYR A 415 42.33 10.61 17.33
C TYR A 415 41.77 10.84 15.92
N TYR A 416 42.56 11.43 15.02
CA TYR A 416 42.21 11.59 13.61
C TYR A 416 42.04 10.23 12.92
N VAL A 417 42.98 9.30 13.10
CA VAL A 417 42.90 7.92 12.59
C VAL A 417 41.72 7.19 13.21
N PHE A 418 41.44 7.36 14.50
CA PHE A 418 40.28 6.80 15.18
C PHE A 418 38.97 7.37 14.63
N ILE A 419 38.88 8.68 14.40
CA ILE A 419 37.75 9.33 13.72
C ILE A 419 37.62 8.80 12.29
N GLN A 420 38.71 8.66 11.54
CA GLN A 420 38.69 8.08 10.20
C GLN A 420 38.21 6.62 10.24
N LEU A 421 38.66 5.80 11.19
CA LEU A 421 38.20 4.42 11.37
C LEU A 421 36.73 4.34 11.78
N LYS A 422 36.25 5.29 12.60
CA LYS A 422 34.86 5.36 13.05
C LYS A 422 33.91 5.95 12.00
N LEU A 423 34.41 6.86 11.14
CA LEU A 423 33.68 7.41 9.98
C LEU A 423 33.68 6.46 8.78
N LYS A 424 34.66 5.54 8.68
CA LYS A 424 34.78 4.56 7.59
C LYS A 424 33.97 3.28 7.82
N GLN A 425 33.03 3.28 8.78
CA GLN A 425 31.92 2.32 8.78
C GLN A 425 30.73 2.91 8.01
N GLU A 426 30.94 3.41 6.81
CA GLU A 426 29.85 3.50 5.84
C GLU A 426 29.54 2.06 5.38
N LYS A 427 28.29 1.66 5.50
CA LYS A 427 27.84 0.32 5.13
C LYS A 427 27.92 0.19 3.61
N VAL A 428 29.02 -0.35 3.10
CA VAL A 428 29.17 -0.65 1.67
C VAL A 428 28.04 -1.60 1.24
N MET A 429 27.13 -1.08 0.43
CA MET A 429 26.03 -1.86 -0.13
C MET A 429 26.56 -2.68 -1.31
N LYS A 430 26.20 -3.96 -1.36
CA LYS A 430 26.61 -4.85 -2.45
C LYS A 430 25.45 -5.06 -3.40
N ALA A 431 25.68 -4.84 -4.68
CA ALA A 431 24.71 -4.98 -5.75
C ALA A 431 25.22 -5.92 -6.86
N VAL A 432 24.32 -6.31 -7.74
CA VAL A 432 24.62 -7.11 -8.93
C VAL A 432 23.88 -6.58 -10.14
N ASP A 433 24.56 -6.53 -11.30
CA ASP A 433 24.00 -6.03 -12.56
C ASP A 433 24.09 -7.09 -13.67
N ALA A 434 23.03 -7.26 -14.46
CA ALA A 434 22.98 -8.23 -15.54
C ALA A 434 23.01 -7.56 -16.92
N VAL A 435 24.07 -7.76 -17.69
CA VAL A 435 24.06 -7.52 -19.14
C VAL A 435 23.46 -8.75 -19.81
N ILE A 436 22.19 -8.68 -20.19
CA ILE A 436 21.45 -9.83 -20.73
C ILE A 436 21.25 -9.65 -22.23
N ILE A 437 21.73 -10.61 -23.01
CA ILE A 437 21.54 -10.67 -24.47
C ILE A 437 20.56 -11.77 -24.87
N ASP A 438 19.74 -11.51 -25.89
CA ASP A 438 18.90 -12.52 -26.53
C ASP A 438 19.64 -13.24 -27.67
N ASN A 439 18.91 -14.04 -28.46
CA ASN A 439 19.49 -14.74 -29.62
C ASN A 439 19.68 -13.84 -30.85
N GLU A 440 19.03 -12.69 -30.88
CA GLU A 440 19.07 -11.71 -31.97
C GLU A 440 20.13 -10.62 -31.73
N GLY A 441 20.79 -10.65 -30.56
CA GLY A 441 21.79 -9.67 -30.16
C GLY A 441 21.21 -8.42 -29.51
N ASN A 442 19.92 -8.40 -29.15
CA ASN A 442 19.32 -7.31 -28.39
C ASN A 442 19.71 -7.41 -26.90
N ILE A 443 19.78 -6.26 -26.23
CA ILE A 443 20.01 -6.17 -24.79
C ILE A 443 18.70 -5.95 -24.04
N LEU A 444 18.48 -6.71 -22.97
CA LEU A 444 17.34 -6.50 -22.07
C LEU A 444 17.65 -5.34 -21.12
N LEU A 445 16.82 -4.29 -21.18
CA LEU A 445 16.90 -3.14 -20.29
C LEU A 445 15.57 -2.93 -19.59
N ILE A 446 15.63 -2.48 -18.34
CA ILE A 446 14.49 -1.99 -17.60
C ILE A 446 14.44 -0.47 -17.66
N LYS A 447 13.26 0.13 -17.66
CA LYS A 447 13.08 1.57 -17.44
C LYS A 447 12.78 1.80 -15.97
N ARG A 448 13.66 2.49 -15.25
CA ARG A 448 13.54 2.69 -13.81
C ARG A 448 12.25 3.42 -13.47
N ARG A 449 11.45 2.84 -12.57
CA ARG A 449 10.21 3.48 -12.07
C ARG A 449 10.47 4.47 -10.94
N TYR A 450 11.55 4.27 -10.17
CA TYR A 450 11.86 4.89 -8.87
C TYR A 450 13.21 5.63 -8.83
N PRO A 451 13.40 6.61 -7.91
CA PRO A 451 14.66 7.32 -7.77
C PRO A 451 15.76 6.40 -7.30
N PRO A 452 17.04 6.77 -7.51
CA PRO A 452 17.53 7.82 -8.42
C PRO A 452 17.31 7.45 -9.90
N PHE A 453 17.50 8.41 -10.82
CA PHE A 453 17.38 8.22 -12.28
C PHE A 453 16.01 7.73 -12.77
N GLN A 454 14.91 8.46 -12.45
CA GLN A 454 13.59 8.11 -12.99
C GLN A 454 13.62 8.03 -14.49
N ASP A 455 12.88 7.09 -15.07
CA ASP A 455 12.66 7.03 -16.51
C ASP A 455 13.92 6.80 -17.34
N PHE A 456 15.08 6.59 -16.71
CA PHE A 456 16.30 6.17 -17.37
C PHE A 456 16.27 4.65 -17.55
N TYR A 457 16.90 4.17 -18.61
CA TYR A 457 17.11 2.74 -18.79
C TYR A 457 18.23 2.24 -17.88
N ALA A 458 18.11 1.03 -17.35
CA ALA A 458 19.09 0.40 -16.49
C ALA A 458 19.25 -1.08 -16.87
N LEU A 459 20.40 -1.64 -16.51
CA LEU A 459 20.59 -3.08 -16.50
C LEU A 459 19.69 -3.65 -15.40
N PRO A 460 19.02 -4.79 -15.65
CA PRO A 460 18.33 -5.51 -14.60
C PRO A 460 19.30 -5.93 -13.49
N GLY A 461 18.94 -5.70 -12.24
CA GLY A 461 19.88 -5.84 -11.13
C GLY A 461 19.42 -5.17 -9.84
N GLY A 462 20.02 -5.57 -8.72
CA GLY A 462 19.59 -5.13 -7.40
C GLY A 462 20.59 -5.48 -6.30
N PHE A 463 20.17 -5.32 -5.05
CA PHE A 463 21.03 -5.52 -3.89
C PHE A 463 21.09 -6.99 -3.48
N ILE A 464 22.24 -7.40 -2.94
CA ILE A 464 22.44 -8.75 -2.41
C ILE A 464 21.89 -8.82 -0.98
N GLU A 465 21.01 -9.78 -0.73
CA GLU A 465 20.46 -10.01 0.61
C GLU A 465 21.48 -10.69 1.55
N HIS A 466 21.24 -10.59 2.87
CA HIS A 466 22.16 -11.18 3.84
C HIS A 466 22.24 -12.70 3.70
N GLY A 467 23.45 -13.22 3.48
CA GLY A 467 23.69 -14.66 3.27
C GLY A 467 23.43 -15.14 1.83
N GLU A 468 22.99 -14.26 0.93
CA GLU A 468 22.74 -14.58 -0.47
C GLU A 468 24.04 -14.56 -1.30
N LYS A 469 24.18 -15.50 -2.24
CA LYS A 469 25.30 -15.50 -3.19
C LYS A 469 25.01 -14.53 -4.34
N GLU A 470 26.03 -13.82 -4.82
CA GLU A 470 25.91 -12.85 -5.94
C GLU A 470 25.12 -13.41 -7.15
N LYS A 471 25.38 -14.66 -7.54
CA LYS A 471 24.73 -15.30 -8.69
C LYS A 471 23.26 -15.65 -8.44
N ASP A 472 22.90 -15.91 -7.20
CA ASP A 472 21.53 -16.23 -6.81
C ASP A 472 20.71 -14.94 -6.70
N ALA A 473 21.30 -13.89 -6.09
CA ALA A 473 20.78 -12.52 -6.10
C ALA A 473 20.49 -12.05 -7.54
N LEU A 474 21.47 -12.18 -8.45
CA LEU A 474 21.30 -11.75 -9.84
C LEU A 474 20.11 -12.45 -10.52
N LYS A 475 19.93 -13.75 -10.29
CA LYS A 475 18.81 -14.49 -10.89
C LYS A 475 17.47 -14.08 -10.27
N ARG A 476 17.42 -13.84 -8.96
CA ARG A 476 16.24 -13.38 -8.24
C ARG A 476 15.82 -12.01 -8.77
N GLU A 477 16.72 -11.03 -8.73
CA GLU A 477 16.48 -9.65 -9.18
C GLU A 477 16.01 -9.62 -10.65
N VAL A 478 16.72 -10.30 -11.55
CA VAL A 478 16.31 -10.37 -12.96
C VAL A 478 14.92 -10.98 -13.12
N LYS A 479 14.61 -12.03 -12.35
CA LYS A 479 13.30 -12.68 -12.40
C LYS A 479 12.20 -11.77 -11.85
N GLU A 480 12.45 -11.03 -10.79
CA GLU A 480 11.49 -10.09 -10.19
C GLU A 480 11.22 -8.89 -11.09
N GLU A 481 12.25 -8.32 -11.71
CA GLU A 481 12.12 -7.11 -12.52
C GLU A 481 11.58 -7.36 -13.94
N THR A 482 11.87 -8.55 -14.50
CA THR A 482 11.61 -8.83 -15.92
C THR A 482 10.80 -10.09 -16.18
N ASN A 483 10.61 -10.94 -15.17
CA ASN A 483 10.07 -12.30 -15.29
C ASN A 483 10.87 -13.24 -16.21
N VAL A 484 12.06 -12.84 -16.66
CA VAL A 484 12.93 -13.62 -17.54
C VAL A 484 13.83 -14.55 -16.72
N SER A 485 14.05 -15.77 -17.24
CA SER A 485 15.05 -16.69 -16.71
C SER A 485 16.33 -16.59 -17.53
N ILE A 486 17.46 -16.43 -16.83
CA ILE A 486 18.77 -16.19 -17.45
C ILE A 486 19.78 -17.29 -17.12
N LYS A 487 20.74 -17.46 -18.03
CA LYS A 487 21.97 -18.22 -17.83
C LYS A 487 23.14 -17.24 -17.71
N ILE A 488 23.85 -17.28 -16.59
CA ILE A 488 25.09 -16.52 -16.40
C ILE A 488 26.17 -17.16 -17.26
N ILE A 489 26.81 -16.35 -18.11
CA ILE A 489 27.88 -16.76 -19.02
C ILE A 489 29.24 -16.49 -18.37
N GLU A 490 29.49 -15.25 -17.97
CA GLU A 490 30.74 -14.85 -17.33
C GLU A 490 30.56 -13.62 -16.43
N LYS A 491 31.52 -13.36 -15.53
CA LYS A 491 31.61 -12.12 -14.75
C LYS A 491 32.30 -11.06 -15.62
N ILE A 492 31.69 -9.88 -15.74
CA ILE A 492 32.24 -8.74 -16.48
C ILE A 492 33.28 -8.03 -15.61
N GLY A 493 32.90 -7.67 -14.38
CA GLY A 493 33.76 -6.90 -13.47
C GLY A 493 33.10 -6.59 -12.13
N ALA A 494 33.83 -5.87 -11.29
CA ALA A 494 33.31 -5.23 -10.09
C ALA A 494 33.46 -3.71 -10.25
N TYR A 495 32.43 -2.97 -9.84
CA TYR A 495 32.28 -1.53 -10.05
C TYR A 495 32.04 -0.86 -8.69
N ASP A 496 33.04 -0.11 -8.24
CA ASP A 496 33.16 0.48 -6.90
C ASP A 496 33.60 1.96 -6.95
N SER A 497 33.45 2.61 -8.11
CA SER A 497 33.86 4.01 -8.26
C SER A 497 33.07 4.91 -7.32
N PRO A 498 33.73 5.81 -6.55
CA PRO A 498 33.05 6.74 -5.67
C PRO A 498 31.99 7.56 -6.42
N GLY A 499 30.79 7.69 -5.84
CA GLY A 499 29.68 8.43 -6.44
C GLY A 499 29.02 7.75 -7.64
N ARG A 500 29.33 6.48 -7.95
CA ARG A 500 28.63 5.72 -9.00
C ARG A 500 27.13 5.59 -8.74
N ASP A 501 26.74 5.58 -7.47
CA ASP A 501 25.36 5.57 -7.02
C ASP A 501 25.12 6.75 -6.06
N PRO A 502 24.16 7.65 -6.33
CA PRO A 502 23.87 8.79 -5.47
C PRO A 502 23.25 8.40 -4.12
N ARG A 503 22.86 7.13 -3.93
CA ARG A 503 22.34 6.61 -2.65
C ARG A 503 23.45 6.38 -1.62
N GLY A 504 24.70 6.19 -2.05
CA GLY A 504 25.84 5.96 -1.15
C GLY A 504 26.94 5.09 -1.77
N GLU A 505 27.80 4.52 -0.93
CA GLU A 505 28.88 3.61 -1.36
C GLU A 505 28.30 2.25 -1.77
N VAL A 506 28.03 2.08 -3.07
CA VAL A 506 27.48 0.85 -3.67
C VAL A 506 28.52 0.16 -4.54
N HIS A 507 28.90 -1.06 -4.19
CA HIS A 507 29.77 -1.91 -5.00
C HIS A 507 28.93 -2.90 -5.80
N SER A 508 28.96 -2.83 -7.12
CA SER A 508 28.22 -3.74 -8.00
C SER A 508 29.12 -4.76 -8.67
N THR A 509 28.74 -6.04 -8.65
CA THR A 509 29.35 -7.07 -9.51
C THR A 509 28.47 -7.28 -10.74
N ALA A 510 29.01 -7.04 -11.94
CA ALA A 510 28.27 -7.21 -13.19
C ALA A 510 28.55 -8.55 -13.87
N PHE A 511 27.53 -9.15 -14.49
CA PHE A 511 27.61 -10.42 -15.20
C PHE A 511 27.02 -10.34 -16.61
N LEU A 512 27.65 -11.05 -17.55
CA LEU A 512 27.10 -11.28 -18.88
C LEU A 512 26.18 -12.51 -18.81
N CYS A 513 24.97 -12.36 -19.32
CA CYS A 513 23.92 -13.37 -19.23
C CYS A 513 23.23 -13.57 -20.59
N LYS A 514 22.66 -14.76 -20.79
CA LYS A 514 21.84 -15.10 -21.96
C LYS A 514 20.45 -15.55 -21.53
N ILE A 515 19.42 -15.14 -22.27
CA ILE A 515 18.03 -15.55 -22.03
C ILE A 515 17.85 -17.06 -22.28
N LEU A 516 17.19 -17.77 -21.35
CA LEU A 516 16.94 -19.21 -21.44
C LEU A 516 15.59 -19.60 -22.06
N LYS A 517 14.56 -18.74 -22.00
CA LYS A 517 13.19 -19.06 -22.48
C LYS A 517 12.51 -17.83 -23.10
N SER A 518 11.73 -18.06 -24.16
CA SER A 518 11.09 -17.11 -25.10
C SER A 518 10.61 -15.76 -24.51
N SER A 519 10.73 -14.71 -25.33
CA SER A 519 10.31 -13.32 -25.17
C SER A 519 8.84 -13.09 -24.84
N ASP A 520 7.98 -14.11 -24.95
CA ASP A 520 6.53 -14.03 -24.72
C ASP A 520 6.12 -13.78 -23.25
N ASN A 521 7.07 -13.80 -22.31
CA ASN A 521 6.83 -13.63 -20.87
C ASN A 521 7.50 -12.39 -20.25
N ILE A 522 8.04 -11.47 -21.06
CA ILE A 522 8.65 -10.23 -20.55
C ILE A 522 7.54 -9.37 -19.92
N ARG A 523 7.63 -9.15 -18.61
CA ARG A 523 6.73 -8.28 -17.85
C ARG A 523 7.52 -7.46 -16.86
N SER A 524 7.17 -6.19 -16.70
CA SER A 524 7.80 -5.33 -15.72
C SER A 524 7.37 -5.68 -14.30
N GLY A 525 8.36 -5.78 -13.41
CA GLY A 525 8.16 -5.89 -11.97
C GLY A 525 7.67 -4.58 -11.34
N SER A 526 7.46 -4.61 -10.03
CA SER A 526 6.96 -3.46 -9.25
C SER A 526 7.89 -2.23 -9.30
N GLU A 527 9.19 -2.44 -9.50
CA GLU A 527 10.25 -1.42 -9.54
C GLU A 527 10.62 -0.94 -10.96
N SER A 528 10.11 -1.61 -11.98
CA SER A 528 10.35 -1.28 -13.38
C SER A 528 9.09 -0.68 -14.02
N LYS A 529 9.23 0.47 -14.66
CA LYS A 529 8.13 1.08 -15.43
C LYS A 529 7.86 0.26 -16.68
N GLU A 530 8.90 -0.29 -17.26
CA GLU A 530 8.88 -1.00 -18.53
C GLU A 530 10.09 -1.92 -18.65
N VAL A 531 9.97 -3.00 -19.41
CA VAL A 531 11.09 -3.87 -19.77
C VAL A 531 11.10 -4.02 -21.28
N ARG A 532 12.25 -3.79 -21.93
CA ARG A 532 12.40 -3.88 -23.38
C ARG A 532 13.66 -4.63 -23.76
N LEU A 533 13.54 -5.44 -24.81
CA LEU A 533 14.69 -5.82 -25.62
C LEU A 533 14.99 -4.68 -26.58
N ILE A 534 16.20 -4.15 -26.50
CA ILE A 534 16.62 -2.99 -27.28
C ILE A 534 17.79 -3.44 -28.18
N PRO A 535 17.72 -3.16 -29.49
CA PRO A 535 18.87 -3.35 -30.38
C PRO A 535 20.08 -2.57 -29.85
N VAL A 536 21.24 -3.22 -29.82
CA VAL A 536 22.49 -2.65 -29.27
C VAL A 536 22.85 -1.34 -29.96
N ASP A 537 22.56 -1.22 -31.26
CA ASP A 537 22.79 -0.03 -32.07
C ASP A 537 22.00 1.21 -31.57
N ASN A 538 20.92 1.00 -30.81
CA ASN A 538 20.12 2.08 -30.23
C ASN A 538 20.63 2.56 -28.87
N LEU A 539 21.58 1.87 -28.23
CA LEU A 539 22.13 2.24 -26.92
C LEU A 539 22.76 3.64 -26.83
N PRO A 540 23.42 4.19 -27.87
CA PRO A 540 23.94 5.55 -27.83
C PRO A 540 22.85 6.61 -27.58
N ASN A 541 21.63 6.36 -28.04
CA ASN A 541 20.51 7.31 -27.96
C ASN A 541 19.73 7.23 -26.64
N LEU A 542 20.07 6.30 -25.75
CA LEU A 542 19.36 6.09 -24.49
C LEU A 542 20.03 6.78 -23.31
N LYS A 543 19.23 7.32 -22.40
CA LYS A 543 19.69 7.73 -21.07
C LYS A 543 19.82 6.48 -20.21
N LEU A 544 21.04 6.13 -19.84
CA LEU A 544 21.35 4.99 -18.96
C LEU A 544 21.59 5.49 -17.54
N ALA A 545 21.03 4.79 -16.55
CA ALA A 545 21.22 5.08 -15.13
C ALA A 545 22.63 4.71 -14.66
N PHE A 546 23.10 5.40 -13.62
CA PHE A 546 24.39 5.12 -12.96
C PHE A 546 25.57 5.07 -13.96
N ASP A 547 26.49 4.13 -13.76
CA ASP A 547 27.61 3.80 -14.64
C ASP A 547 27.29 2.66 -15.63
N HIS A 548 26.01 2.32 -15.85
CA HIS A 548 25.62 1.16 -16.66
C HIS A 548 26.13 1.21 -18.10
N ARG A 549 26.32 2.42 -18.65
CA ARG A 549 26.96 2.60 -19.96
C ARG A 549 28.39 2.03 -19.99
N LYS A 550 29.14 2.19 -18.90
CA LYS A 550 30.49 1.63 -18.75
C LYS A 550 30.43 0.11 -18.64
N ILE A 551 29.54 -0.42 -17.80
CA ILE A 551 29.34 -1.87 -17.62
C ILE A 551 29.04 -2.57 -18.96
N ILE A 552 28.16 -1.98 -19.77
CA ILE A 552 27.83 -2.52 -21.10
C ILE A 552 29.06 -2.50 -22.02
N LYS A 553 29.83 -1.41 -22.02
CA LYS A 553 31.02 -1.26 -22.87
C LYS A 553 32.12 -2.26 -22.50
N ASP A 554 32.28 -2.58 -21.22
CA ASP A 554 33.27 -3.55 -20.73
C ASP A 554 32.87 -5.01 -21.03
N SER A 555 31.59 -5.25 -21.38
CA SER A 555 31.10 -6.57 -21.74
C SER A 555 31.68 -7.05 -23.06
N LYS A 556 32.36 -8.21 -23.04
CA LYS A 556 32.93 -8.85 -24.24
C LYS A 556 31.89 -9.31 -25.27
N ALA A 557 30.60 -9.31 -24.91
CA ALA A 557 29.51 -9.59 -25.84
C ALA A 557 29.52 -8.69 -27.07
N PHE A 558 30.05 -7.47 -26.95
CA PHE A 558 30.06 -6.46 -28.02
C PHE A 558 31.46 -6.24 -28.63
N LEU A 559 32.46 -7.03 -28.21
CA LEU A 559 33.83 -7.01 -28.74
C LEU A 559 34.10 -8.12 -29.77
N ARG A 560 33.09 -8.93 -30.11
CA ARG A 560 33.17 -10.01 -31.12
C ARG A 560 32.16 -9.79 -32.27
N GLN A 561 32.16 -8.60 -32.86
CA GLN A 561 31.65 -8.41 -34.22
C GLN A 561 32.82 -8.42 -35.20
#